data_AF-A0A1Y1QCD8-F1
#
_entry.id   AF-A0A1Y1QCD8-F1
#
_cell.length_a   1.000
_cell.length_b   1.000
_cell.length_c   1.000
_cell.angle_alpha   90.00
_cell.angle_beta   90.00
_cell.angle_gamma   90.00
#
_symmetry.space_group_name_H-M   'P 1'
#
loop_
_entity.id
_entity.type
_entity.pdbx_description
1 polymer ?
#
loop_
_entity_poly.entity_id
_entity_poly.type
_entity_poly.pdbx_seq_one_letter_code
_entity_poly.pdbx_strand_id
1 'polypeptide(L)' 'MLNWLTEFSLAQRWLMLALTLVLTFLGIRAFQELPIDAFPDVSTTQVKLILKAPGMTPEEVE' A
#
# COMPACT_ATOMS: atom_id res chain seq x y z
N MET A 1 -18.66 29.89 2.91
CA MET A 1 -17.53 28.97 3.21
C MET A 1 -16.63 28.76 2.00
N LEU A 2 -17.13 28.25 0.86
CA LEU A 2 -16.29 28.03 -0.33
C LEU A 2 -15.61 29.32 -0.84
N ASN A 3 -16.37 30.42 -0.93
CA ASN A 3 -15.85 31.71 -1.41
C ASN A 3 -14.65 32.20 -0.59
N TRP A 4 -14.74 32.10 0.74
CA TRP A 4 -13.65 32.46 1.63
C TRP A 4 -12.39 31.61 1.38
N LEU A 5 -12.57 30.30 1.14
CA LEU A 5 -11.45 29.41 0.85
C LEU A 5 -10.78 29.75 -0.48
N THR A 6 -11.56 30.05 -1.52
CA THR A 6 -11.02 30.47 -2.83
C THR A 6 -10.33 31.83 -2.75
N GLU A 7 -10.92 32.79 -2.05
CA GLU A 7 -10.33 34.12 -1.85
C GLU A 7 -9.00 34.02 -1.07
N PHE A 8 -8.97 33.24 0.00
CA PHE A 8 -7.75 32.98 0.76
C PHE A 8 -6.68 32.29 -0.09
N SER A 9 -7.07 31.27 -0.87
CA SER A 9 -6.16 30.54 -1.76
C SER A 9 -5.53 31.44 -2.82
N LEU A 10 -6.31 32.38 -3.39
CA LEU A 10 -5.84 33.34 -4.39
C LEU A 10 -4.97 34.45 -3.77
N ALA A 11 -5.30 34.89 -2.54
CA ALA A 11 -4.51 35.86 -1.80
C ALA A 11 -3.13 35.32 -1.41
N GLN A 12 -3.07 34.06 -0.96
CA GLN A 12 -1.84 33.38 -0.55
C GLN A 12 -1.28 32.47 -1.66
N ARG A 13 -1.28 32.94 -2.91
CA ARG A 13 -0.92 32.13 -4.08
C ARG A 13 0.46 31.45 -3.99
N TRP A 14 1.46 32.13 -3.41
CA TRP A 14 2.81 31.57 -3.27
C TRP A 14 2.86 30.43 -2.25
N LEU A 15 2.13 30.56 -1.14
CA LEU A 15 1.96 29.49 -0.17
C LEU A 15 1.27 28.28 -0.82
N MET A 16 0.20 28.52 -1.59
CA MET A 16 -0.52 27.44 -2.29
C MET A 16 0.37 26.73 -3.32
N LEU A 17 1.17 27.47 -4.09
CA LEU A 17 2.15 26.89 -5.02
C LEU A 17 3.21 26.05 -4.30
N ALA A 18 3.76 26.55 -3.19
CA ALA A 18 4.73 25.80 -2.39
C ALA A 18 4.13 24.51 -1.82
N LEU A 19 2.92 24.58 -1.24
CA LEU A 19 2.21 23.40 -0.74
C LEU A 19 1.92 22.39 -1.85
N THR A 20 1.52 22.86 -3.03
CA THR A 20 1.27 22.01 -4.20
C THR A 20 2.56 21.30 -4.62
N LEU A 21 3.69 22.00 -4.71
CA LEU A 21 4.98 21.40 -5.05
C LEU A 21 5.41 20.34 -4.03
N VAL A 22 5.26 20.62 -2.74
CA VAL A 22 5.55 19.65 -1.67
C VAL A 22 4.68 18.42 -1.82
N LEU A 23 3.36 18.59 -2.00
CA LEU A 23 2.43 17.48 -2.20
C LEU A 23 2.77 16.66 -3.46
N THR A 24 3.14 17.32 -4.56
CA THR A 24 3.58 16.64 -5.79
C THR A 24 4.83 15.81 -5.54
N PHE A 25 5.85 16.37 -4.88
CA PHE A 25 7.08 15.63 -4.59
C PHE A 25 6.84 14.42 -3.68
N LEU A 26 6.07 14.60 -2.61
CA LEU A 26 5.68 13.51 -1.72
C LEU A 26 4.85 12.45 -2.45
N GLY A 27 3.94 12.87 -3.34
CA GLY A 27 3.15 11.96 -4.16
C GLY A 27 4.00 11.15 -5.13
N ILE A 28 4.99 11.77 -5.78
CA ILE A 28 5.95 11.07 -6.66
C ILE A 28 6.75 10.04 -5.86
N ARG A 29 7.26 10.43 -4.69
CA ARG A 29 8.02 9.51 -3.83
C ARG A 29 7.15 8.31 -3.41
N ALA A 30 5.93 8.57 -2.95
CA ALA A 30 4.99 7.52 -2.56
C ALA A 30 4.64 6.60 -3.74
N PHE A 31 4.47 7.15 -4.94
CA PHE A 31 4.21 6.37 -6.15
C PHE A 31 5.38 5.46 -6.53
N GLN A 32 6.62 5.93 -6.35
CA GLN A 32 7.84 5.14 -6.61
C GLN A 32 8.08 4.05 -5.55
N GLU A 33 7.69 4.29 -4.30
CA GLU A 33 7.85 3.35 -3.19
C GLU A 33 6.70 2.34 -3.08
N LEU A 34 5.58 2.57 -3.78
CA LEU A 34 4.43 1.68 -3.75
C LEU A 34 4.80 0.32 -4.34
N PRO A 35 4.71 -0.78 -3.57
CA PRO A 35 4.96 -2.10 -4.11
C PRO A 35 3.85 -2.44 -5.11
N ILE A 36 4.23 -2.62 -6.37
CA ILE A 36 3.30 -3.04 -7.43
C ILE A 36 3.36 -4.55 -7.52
N ASP A 37 2.23 -5.21 -7.25
CA ASP A 37 2.05 -6.63 -7.53
C ASP A 37 1.27 -6.79 -8.83
N ALA A 38 1.72 -7.70 -9.69
CA ALA A 38 1.05 -8.01 -10.95
C ALA A 38 -0.19 -8.89 -10.72
N PHE A 39 -0.19 -9.68 -9.64
CA PHE A 39 -1.28 -10.60 -9.33
C PHE A 39 -1.60 -10.51 -7.85
N PRO A 40 -2.80 -10.03 -7.46
CA PRO A 40 -3.16 -10.02 -6.06
C PRO A 40 -3.24 -11.45 -5.53
N ASP A 41 -2.73 -11.68 -4.31
CA ASP A 41 -2.91 -12.97 -3.64
C ASP A 41 -4.40 -13.19 -3.33
N VAL A 42 -4.98 -14.19 -4.01
CA VAL A 42 -6.37 -14.61 -3.85
C VAL A 42 -6.49 -15.89 -3.01
N SER A 43 -5.38 -16.38 -2.46
CA SER A 43 -5.35 -17.58 -1.64
C SER A 43 -6.07 -17.35 -0.32
N THR A 44 -6.70 -18.40 0.21
CA THR A 44 -7.27 -18.35 1.56
C THR A 44 -6.16 -18.47 2.60
N THR A 45 -6.34 -17.83 3.77
CA THR A 45 -5.44 -18.01 4.90
C THR A 45 -5.47 -19.46 5.38
N GLN A 46 -4.36 -20.18 5.27
CA GLN A 46 -4.25 -21.59 5.66
C GLN A 46 -3.08 -21.78 6.63
N VAL A 47 -3.27 -22.64 7.63
CA VAL A 47 -2.19 -23.11 8.52
C VAL A 47 -1.88 -24.56 8.13
N LYS A 48 -0.66 -24.82 7.67
CA LYS A 48 -0.21 -26.15 7.26
C LYS A 48 0.65 -26.78 8.36
N LEU A 49 0.22 -27.95 8.85
CA LEU A 49 1.01 -28.79 9.75
C LEU A 49 1.70 -29.86 8.90
N ILE A 50 3.04 -29.82 8.84
CA ILE A 50 3.84 -30.78 8.08
C ILE A 50 4.61 -31.64 9.07
N LEU A 51 4.19 -32.90 9.21
CA LEU A 51 4.88 -33.90 10.02
C LEU A 51 5.71 -34.79 9.09
N LYS A 52 7.00 -34.91 9.37
CA LYS A 52 7.88 -35.84 8.67
C LYS A 52 8.03 -37.11 9.51
N ALA A 53 7.64 -38.25 8.94
CA ALA A 53 7.71 -39.56 9.59
C ALA A 53 8.62 -40.51 8.78
N PRO A 54 9.96 -40.33 8.82
CA PRO A 54 10.87 -41.14 8.02
C PRO A 54 10.89 -42.59 8.52
N GLY A 55 10.73 -43.54 7.60
CA GLY A 55 10.78 -44.98 7.90
C GLY A 55 9.46 -45.59 8.36
N MET A 56 8.40 -44.79 8.52
CA MET A 56 7.04 -45.28 8.74
C MET A 56 6.36 -45.54 7.40
N THR A 57 5.55 -46.59 7.32
CA THR A 57 4.74 -46.90 6.14
C THR A 57 3.55 -45.94 6.02
N PRO A 58 2.97 -45.73 4.82
CA PRO A 58 1.83 -44.83 4.66
C PRO A 58 0.66 -45.10 5.62
N GLU A 59 0.36 -46.37 5.89
CA GLU A 59 -0.72 -46.78 6.81
C GLU A 59 -0.44 -46.38 8.28
N GLU A 60 0.82 -46.20 8.67
CA GLU A 60 1.20 -45.77 10.03
C GLU A 60 1.22 -44.24 10.18
N VAL A 61 1.11 -43.51 9.07
CA VAL A 61 1.23 -42.04 9.02
C VAL A 61 -0.12 -41.35 8.74
N GLU A 62 -1.04 -42.01 8.03
CA GLU A 62 -2.42 -41.55 7.80
C GLU A 62 -3.31 -41.66 9.06
#